data_AF-A0A7Y4YBZ4-F1
#
_entry.id   AF-A0A7Y4YBZ4-F1
#
_cell.length_a   1.000
_cell.length_b   1.000
_cell.length_c   1.000
_cell.angle_alpha   90.00
_cell.angle_beta   90.00
_cell.angle_gamma   90.00
#
_symmetry.space_group_name_H-M   'P 1'
#
loop_
_entity.id
_entity.type
_entity.pdbx_description
1 polymer ?
#
loop_
_entity_poly.entity_id
_entity_poly.type
_entity_poly.pdbx_seq_one_letter_code
_entity_poly.pdbx_strand_id
1 'polypeptide(L)'
;MLRLIIPLLIMILSAVSCFEILGIGDNSVLKEVYNSQGSKKAILFSKEGNATVDLSLQVTVTGYDYKLSEKETGNTFTVDSDHNAAKQDTGSIDFNWLSNDSLQIEYDNKLRVFIQQMKIDDVTILYKKR
;
A
#
# COMPACT_ATOMS: atom_id res chain seq x y z
N MET A 1 -14.53 -46.76 -23.84
CA MET A 1 -14.12 -45.34 -23.93
C MET A 1 -14.36 -44.57 -22.64
N LEU A 2 -15.46 -44.82 -21.88
CA LEU A 2 -15.76 -44.12 -20.61
C LEU A 2 -14.71 -44.27 -19.48
N ARG A 3 -13.97 -45.39 -19.45
CA ARG A 3 -12.97 -45.70 -18.39
C ARG A 3 -11.69 -44.84 -18.43
N LEU A 4 -11.37 -44.21 -19.57
CA LEU A 4 -10.23 -43.30 -19.72
C LEU A 4 -10.61 -41.83 -19.52
N ILE A 5 -11.91 -41.51 -19.57
CA ILE A 5 -12.41 -40.13 -19.42
C ILE A 5 -12.37 -39.69 -17.95
N ILE A 6 -12.66 -40.59 -17.01
CA ILE A 6 -12.67 -40.30 -15.57
C ILE A 6 -11.30 -39.88 -15.02
N PRO A 7 -10.18 -40.61 -15.26
CA PRO A 7 -8.87 -40.16 -14.78
C PRO A 7 -8.40 -38.86 -15.46
N LEU A 8 -8.77 -38.64 -16.73
CA LEU A 8 -8.47 -37.42 -17.46
C LEU A 8 -9.23 -36.21 -16.88
N LEU A 9 -10.49 -36.40 -16.47
CA LEU A 9 -11.32 -35.35 -15.85
C LEU A 9 -10.80 -34.97 -14.45
N ILE A 10 -10.31 -35.95 -13.68
CA ILE A 10 -9.71 -35.72 -12.35
C ILE A 10 -8.38 -34.96 -12.47
N MET A 11 -7.57 -35.28 -13.49
CA MET A 11 -6.30 -34.59 -13.75
C MET A 11 -6.51 -33.11 -14.15
N ILE A 12 -7.55 -32.82 -14.93
CA ILE A 12 -7.94 -31.45 -15.28
C ILE A 12 -8.45 -30.70 -14.04
N LEU A 13 -9.25 -31.33 -13.17
CA LEU A 13 -9.73 -30.70 -11.93
C LEU A 13 -8.59 -30.40 -10.94
N SER A 14 -7.57 -31.23 -10.86
CA SER A 14 -6.39 -30.97 -10.00
C SER A 14 -5.53 -29.81 -10.51
N ALA A 15 -5.53 -29.53 -11.82
CA ALA A 15 -4.76 -28.43 -12.40
C ALA A 15 -5.35 -27.04 -12.14
N VAL A 16 -6.64 -26.94 -11.76
CA VAL A 16 -7.32 -25.66 -11.45
C VAL A 16 -7.14 -25.25 -9.97
N SER A 17 -6.61 -26.13 -9.13
CA SER A 17 -6.46 -25.86 -7.69
C SER A 17 -5.32 -24.91 -7.31
N CYS A 18 -4.51 -24.47 -8.28
CA CYS A 18 -3.38 -23.57 -8.07
C CYS A 18 -3.46 -22.28 -8.90
N PHE A 19 -4.67 -21.87 -9.32
CA PHE A 19 -4.85 -20.49 -9.79
C PHE A 19 -4.67 -19.56 -8.60
N GLU A 20 -3.90 -18.48 -8.79
CA GLU A 20 -3.55 -17.45 -7.82
C GLU A 20 -4.78 -16.65 -7.31
N ILE A 21 -5.75 -17.33 -6.68
CA ILE A 21 -6.97 -16.73 -6.12
C ILE A 21 -6.65 -15.92 -4.84
N LEU A 22 -5.42 -16.02 -4.34
CA LEU A 22 -4.87 -15.19 -3.28
C LEU A 22 -3.88 -14.18 -3.85
N GLY A 23 -4.29 -13.45 -4.90
CA GLY A 23 -3.52 -12.34 -5.44
C GLY A 23 -3.09 -11.43 -4.29
N ILE A 24 -1.81 -11.07 -4.22
CA ILE A 24 -1.39 -9.96 -3.38
C ILE A 24 -2.08 -8.74 -4.00
N GLY A 25 -3.02 -8.14 -3.29
CA GLY A 25 -3.82 -7.06 -3.84
C GLY A 25 -2.94 -5.95 -4.43
N ASP A 26 -3.34 -5.48 -5.61
CA ASP A 26 -2.55 -4.54 -6.39
C ASP A 26 -2.42 -3.21 -5.65
N ASN A 27 -1.24 -2.59 -5.77
CA ASN A 27 -1.04 -1.24 -5.31
C ASN A 27 -1.66 -0.23 -6.28
N SER A 28 -2.43 0.73 -5.77
CA SER A 28 -3.00 1.83 -6.55
C SER A 28 -2.52 3.17 -6.02
N VAL A 29 -1.80 3.94 -6.85
CA VAL A 29 -1.24 5.24 -6.46
C VAL A 29 -2.36 6.27 -6.34
N LEU A 30 -2.45 6.92 -5.18
CA LEU A 30 -3.46 7.92 -4.87
C LEU A 30 -2.91 9.35 -4.93
N LYS A 31 -1.66 9.56 -4.50
CA LYS A 31 -1.02 10.87 -4.44
C LYS A 31 0.49 10.74 -4.49
N GLU A 32 1.15 11.64 -5.22
CA GLU A 32 2.61 11.83 -5.17
C GLU A 32 2.92 13.29 -4.87
N VAL A 33 3.84 13.55 -3.95
CA VAL A 33 4.31 14.91 -3.65
C VAL A 33 5.83 14.93 -3.57
N TYR A 34 6.43 15.80 -4.36
CA TYR A 34 7.88 15.98 -4.47
C TYR A 34 8.37 17.00 -3.44
N ASN A 35 9.61 16.83 -2.97
CA ASN A 35 10.27 17.88 -2.18
C ASN A 35 10.59 19.11 -3.06
N SER A 36 10.95 20.23 -2.44
CA SER A 36 11.18 21.50 -3.15
C SER A 36 12.26 21.43 -4.23
N GLN A 37 13.26 20.56 -4.06
CA GLN A 37 14.32 20.31 -5.05
C GLN A 37 13.96 19.28 -6.12
N GLY A 38 12.84 18.56 -5.98
CA GLY A 38 12.44 17.49 -6.89
C GLY A 38 13.36 16.26 -6.86
N SER A 39 14.19 16.09 -5.83
CA SER A 39 15.11 14.95 -5.68
C SER A 39 14.47 13.75 -5.00
N LYS A 40 13.41 13.97 -4.21
CA LYS A 40 12.68 12.93 -3.47
C LYS A 40 11.19 13.12 -3.61
N LYS A 41 10.43 12.05 -3.37
CA LYS A 41 8.98 12.09 -3.32
C LYS A 41 8.40 11.20 -2.23
N ALA A 42 7.22 11.58 -1.77
CA ALA A 42 6.34 10.78 -0.95
C ALA A 42 5.19 10.29 -1.82
N ILE A 43 4.91 8.98 -1.78
CA ILE A 43 3.84 8.33 -2.53
C ILE A 43 2.84 7.78 -1.52
N LEU A 44 1.58 8.20 -1.65
CA LEU A 44 0.43 7.56 -1.00
C LEU A 44 -0.18 6.59 -2.00
N PHE A 45 -0.40 5.36 -1.57
CA PHE A 45 -1.09 4.35 -2.35
C PHE A 45 -2.01 3.52 -1.47
N SER A 46 -3.08 3.00 -2.07
CA SER A 46 -3.85 1.93 -1.44
C SER A 46 -3.25 0.59 -1.83
N LYS A 47 -3.32 -0.35 -0.89
CA LYS A 47 -3.07 -1.76 -1.15
C LYS A 47 -4.33 -2.52 -0.80
N GLU A 48 -4.94 -3.11 -1.82
CA GLU A 48 -6.10 -3.97 -1.63
C GLU A 48 -5.72 -5.17 -0.75
N GLY A 49 -6.61 -5.49 0.17
CA GLY A 49 -6.48 -6.70 0.96
C GLY A 49 -7.05 -7.91 0.24
N ASN A 50 -7.14 -9.02 0.96
CA ASN A 50 -7.78 -10.25 0.48
C ASN A 50 -9.06 -10.52 1.28
N ALA A 51 -9.67 -11.71 1.14
CA ALA A 51 -10.96 -12.04 1.77
C ALA A 51 -11.06 -11.80 3.30
N THR A 52 -9.94 -11.66 4.00
CA THR A 52 -9.88 -11.47 5.47
C THR A 52 -9.10 -10.24 5.90
N VAL A 53 -8.55 -9.47 4.95
CA VAL A 53 -7.70 -8.31 5.22
C VAL A 53 -8.34 -7.11 4.53
N ASP A 54 -8.58 -6.03 5.28
CA ASP A 54 -9.12 -4.80 4.71
C ASP A 54 -8.07 -4.08 3.85
N LEU A 55 -8.54 -3.15 3.01
CA LEU A 55 -7.68 -2.21 2.30
C LEU A 55 -6.80 -1.45 3.30
N SER A 56 -5.54 -1.21 2.91
CA SER A 56 -4.63 -0.35 3.68
C SER A 56 -4.20 0.85 2.86
N LEU A 57 -3.98 1.98 3.53
CA LEU A 57 -3.26 3.11 2.97
C LEU A 57 -1.81 3.02 3.39
N GLN A 58 -0.90 3.15 2.44
CA GLN A 58 0.53 3.00 2.66
C GLN A 58 1.28 4.18 2.05
N VAL A 59 2.38 4.54 2.72
CA VAL A 59 3.27 5.63 2.32
C VAL A 59 4.66 5.09 2.10
N THR A 60 5.23 5.45 0.95
CA THR A 60 6.65 5.27 0.65
C THR A 60 7.31 6.62 0.42
N VAL A 61 8.45 6.85 1.07
CA VAL A 61 9.38 7.94 0.78
C VAL A 61 10.57 7.36 0.02
N THR A 62 10.92 8.00 -1.10
CA THR A 62 11.89 7.47 -2.07
C THR A 62 12.49 8.57 -2.95
N GLY A 63 13.41 8.21 -3.83
CA GLY A 63 13.96 9.07 -4.88
C GLY A 63 12.91 9.45 -5.94
N TYR A 64 13.14 10.55 -6.65
CA TYR A 64 12.18 11.12 -7.60
C TYR A 64 11.82 10.20 -8.77
N ASP A 65 12.76 9.39 -9.24
CA ASP A 65 12.64 8.49 -10.39
C ASP A 65 12.02 7.14 -10.06
N TYR A 66 11.80 6.88 -8.77
CA TYR A 66 11.23 5.63 -8.30
C TYR A 66 9.83 5.40 -8.84
N LYS A 67 9.55 4.16 -9.25
CA LYS A 67 8.23 3.71 -9.67
C LYS A 67 7.76 2.61 -8.73
N LEU A 68 6.63 2.84 -8.06
CA LEU A 68 6.01 1.87 -7.19
C LEU A 68 5.67 0.60 -7.97
N SER A 69 6.14 -0.55 -7.49
CA SER A 69 5.77 -1.84 -8.08
C SER A 69 4.42 -2.32 -7.54
N GLU A 70 3.72 -3.15 -8.32
CA GLU A 70 2.39 -3.68 -7.96
C GLU A 70 2.38 -4.44 -6.63
N LYS A 71 3.50 -5.07 -6.26
CA LYS A 71 3.60 -5.96 -5.09
C LYS A 71 4.29 -5.33 -3.88
N GLU A 72 4.72 -4.09 -4.00
CA GLU A 72 5.49 -3.41 -2.96
C GLU A 72 4.70 -3.20 -1.66
N THR A 73 5.43 -2.98 -0.57
CA THR A 73 4.88 -2.57 0.72
C THR A 73 5.52 -1.25 1.13
N GLY A 74 4.72 -0.34 1.70
CA GLY A 74 5.13 0.99 2.10
C GLY A 74 6.27 0.95 3.11
N ASN A 75 7.27 1.81 2.94
CA ASN A 75 8.42 1.86 3.85
C ASN A 75 8.24 2.82 5.03
N THR A 76 7.28 3.76 4.96
CA THR A 76 7.21 4.90 5.90
C THR A 76 6.04 4.81 6.87
N PHE A 77 4.82 4.62 6.36
CA PHE A 77 3.60 4.71 7.15
C PHE A 77 2.53 3.80 6.59
N THR A 78 1.89 2.97 7.43
CA THR A 78 0.85 2.02 7.00
C THR A 78 -0.30 2.07 8.00
N VAL A 79 -1.51 2.24 7.46
CA VAL A 79 -2.74 2.35 8.24
C VAL A 79 -3.90 1.64 7.57
N ASP A 80 -4.93 1.30 8.34
CA ASP A 80 -6.24 0.91 7.81
C ASP A 80 -7.39 1.75 8.41
N SER A 81 -8.62 1.45 8.00
CA SER A 81 -9.83 2.15 8.42
C SER A 81 -10.28 1.84 9.85
N ASP A 82 -9.61 0.92 10.55
CA ASP A 82 -10.08 0.32 11.81
C ASP A 82 -11.53 -0.16 11.73
N HIS A 83 -11.79 -1.18 10.92
CA HIS A 83 -13.13 -1.75 10.72
C HIS A 83 -14.17 -0.71 10.25
N ASN A 84 -13.80 0.14 9.29
CA ASN A 84 -14.62 1.24 8.75
C ASN A 84 -14.89 2.41 9.71
N ALA A 85 -14.10 2.58 10.78
CA ALA A 85 -14.17 3.76 11.64
C ALA A 85 -13.71 5.05 10.95
N ALA A 86 -12.88 4.94 9.91
CA ALA A 86 -12.37 6.04 9.10
C ALA A 86 -12.58 5.79 7.59
N LYS A 87 -12.70 6.87 6.82
CA LYS A 87 -12.64 6.79 5.36
C LYS A 87 -11.20 6.61 4.91
N GLN A 88 -10.98 5.86 3.85
CA GLN A 88 -9.67 5.68 3.22
C GLN A 88 -9.69 6.29 1.82
N ASP A 89 -9.61 7.61 1.75
CA ASP A 89 -9.57 8.37 0.50
C ASP A 89 -8.32 9.26 0.43
N THR A 90 -8.22 10.05 -0.65
CA THR A 90 -7.07 10.94 -0.91
C THR A 90 -6.93 12.08 0.11
N GLY A 91 -7.94 12.35 0.92
CA GLY A 91 -7.94 13.35 1.98
C GLY A 91 -7.49 12.81 3.34
N SER A 92 -7.61 11.50 3.57
CA SER A 92 -7.28 10.83 4.84
C SER A 92 -5.82 10.98 5.24
N ILE A 93 -4.92 11.12 4.26
CA ILE A 93 -3.49 11.36 4.46
C ILE A 93 -3.03 12.49 3.54
N ASP A 94 -2.28 13.43 4.12
CA ASP A 94 -1.70 14.55 3.38
C ASP A 94 -0.21 14.74 3.69
N PHE A 95 0.48 15.33 2.73
CA PHE A 95 1.93 15.47 2.73
C PHE A 95 2.33 16.93 2.64
N ASN A 96 3.24 17.34 3.51
CA ASN A 96 3.84 18.66 3.46
C ASN A 96 5.36 18.54 3.67
N TRP A 97 6.13 18.77 2.60
CA TRP A 97 7.58 18.87 2.72
C TRP A 97 7.95 20.19 3.40
N LEU A 98 8.53 20.11 4.59
CA LEU A 98 8.99 21.28 5.34
C LEU A 98 10.39 21.73 4.90
N SER A 99 11.18 20.79 4.37
CA SER A 99 12.48 21.01 3.74
C SER A 99 12.73 19.90 2.71
N ASN A 100 13.93 19.82 2.14
CA ASN A 100 14.28 18.75 1.17
C ASN A 100 14.43 17.36 1.81
N ASP A 101 14.50 17.34 3.13
CA ASP A 101 14.91 16.25 4.01
C ASP A 101 14.01 16.15 5.25
N SER A 102 12.88 16.86 5.27
CA SER A 102 11.86 16.77 6.31
C SER A 102 10.47 16.76 5.69
N LEU A 103 9.73 15.68 5.94
CA LEU A 103 8.35 15.48 5.49
C LEU A 103 7.41 15.44 6.69
N GLN A 104 6.36 16.25 6.67
CA GLN A 104 5.22 16.11 7.58
C GLN A 104 4.11 15.30 6.92
N ILE A 105 3.66 14.26 7.60
CA ILE A 105 2.50 13.44 7.24
C ILE A 105 1.35 13.80 8.18
N GLU A 106 0.28 14.34 7.61
CA GLU A 106 -0.95 14.64 8.33
C GLU A 106 -2.00 13.56 8.07
N TYR A 107 -2.62 13.01 9.11
CA TYR A 107 -3.56 11.89 8.94
C TYR A 107 -4.74 11.95 9.90
N ASP A 108 -5.88 11.37 9.49
CA ASP A 108 -7.08 11.21 10.34
C ASP A 108 -6.74 10.32 11.56
N ASN A 109 -6.99 10.84 12.77
CA ASN A 109 -6.66 10.15 14.02
C ASN A 109 -7.46 8.85 14.27
N LYS A 110 -8.52 8.59 13.50
CA LYS A 110 -9.31 7.36 13.56
C LYS A 110 -8.70 6.20 12.77
N LEU A 111 -7.71 6.48 11.93
CA LEU A 111 -6.97 5.43 11.22
C LEU A 111 -6.14 4.64 12.22
N ARG A 112 -6.23 3.31 12.16
CA ARG A 112 -5.38 2.43 12.98
C ARG A 112 -4.02 2.31 12.32
N VAL A 113 -2.98 2.57 13.11
CA VAL A 113 -1.59 2.65 12.65
C VAL A 113 -0.86 1.33 12.89
N PHE A 114 -0.19 0.81 11.87
CA PHE A 114 0.66 -0.38 11.93
C PHE A 114 2.14 -0.07 11.77
N ILE A 115 2.49 0.82 10.83
CA ILE A 115 3.86 1.27 10.59
C ILE A 115 3.91 2.78 10.72
N GLN A 116 4.90 3.30 11.43
CA GLN A 116 5.11 4.73 11.63
C GLN A 116 6.60 5.03 11.84
N GLN A 117 7.35 5.17 10.75
CA GLN A 117 8.78 5.42 10.80
C GLN A 117 9.07 6.91 11.01
N MET A 118 9.96 7.24 11.95
CA MET A 118 10.39 8.62 12.18
C MET A 118 11.48 9.08 11.22
N LYS A 119 12.08 8.16 10.45
CA LYS A 119 13.17 8.44 9.52
C LYS A 119 13.24 7.38 8.42
N ILE A 120 13.48 7.82 7.19
CA ILE A 120 13.76 6.97 6.01
C ILE A 120 15.00 7.55 5.34
N ASP A 121 16.07 6.76 5.26
CA ASP A 121 17.39 7.22 4.79
C ASP A 121 17.84 8.52 5.50
N ASP A 122 17.90 9.63 4.77
CA ASP A 122 18.24 10.97 5.25
C ASP A 122 17.02 11.88 5.47
N VAL A 123 15.79 11.39 5.25
CA VAL A 123 14.54 12.13 5.44
C VAL A 123 13.98 11.92 6.84
N THR A 124 13.77 13.01 7.57
CA THR A 124 13.04 13.02 8.84
C THR A 124 11.53 13.05 8.59
N ILE A 125 10.78 12.21 9.30
CA ILE A 125 9.32 12.11 9.17
C ILE A 125 8.67 12.64 10.44
N LEU A 126 7.82 13.65 10.26
CA LEU A 126 7.02 14.27 11.31
C LEU A 126 5.56 13.90 11.12
N TYR A 127 4.86 13.63 12.22
CA TYR A 127 3.47 13.22 12.18
C TYR A 127 2.57 14.22 12.89
N LYS A 128 1.45 14.55 12.25
CA LYS A 128 0.41 15.41 12.82
C LYS A 128 -0.95 14.75 12.65
N LYS A 129 -1.57 14.39 13.77
CA LYS A 129 -2.94 13.87 13.79
C LYS A 129 -3.93 15.00 13.51
N ARG A 130 -4.98 14.70 12.76
CA ARG A 130 -6.14 15.56 12.49
C ARG A 130 -7.39 15.01 13.16
#